data_AF-A0A7D4TQW2-F1
#
_entry.id   AF-A0A7D4TQW2-F1
#
_cell.length_a   1.000
_cell.length_b   1.000
_cell.length_c   1.000
_cell.angle_alpha   90.00
_cell.angle_beta   90.00
_cell.angle_gamma   90.00
#
_symmetry.space_group_name_H-M   'P 1'
#
loop_
_entity.id
_entity.type
_entity.pdbx_description
1 polymer ?
#
loop_
_entity_poly.entity_id
_entity_poly.type
_entity_poly.pdbx_seq_one_letter_code
_entity_poly.pdbx_strand_id
1 'polypeptide(L)'
;MATEGLGLAPRLRYLAGRARRINVGSVLERAKEASVQHGKWTPAVVVDMLWQAGLRNVGFQDYIDYDFAILRPHERATYMTHPVSNQLSQKFDHPDFRYIFQDKVEFDRVFSDHLRREWMVVDEGSADAVRAFVERHGTVVTKEPVGQAGTGVHRYHAAEVADWGQFHRGLVDRGELLIEEVIRQHDDLAAVCPGTVNTTRVTAFFDGEKTHILAMAQKFGRGAVSDQMTFGGFYTMLDESGRAVGAGYDSHGHVHERHPDTGFRIADFQLPMVDEVIAFVDRVARVVPQVQYVGWDIVVGPDGPVLVEGNWGAGVYENKPSVTGIRTGHKPRYRAAIGF
;
A
#
# COMPACT_ATOMS: atom_id res chain seq x y z
N MET A 1 18.04 21.80 22.85
CA MET A 1 18.94 22.55 21.94
C MET A 1 18.08 23.28 20.93
N ALA A 2 18.40 24.54 20.66
CA ALA A 2 17.56 25.48 19.91
C ALA A 2 17.19 24.96 18.51
N THR A 3 15.94 25.21 18.12
CA THR A 3 15.45 25.08 16.76
C THR A 3 16.25 25.97 15.81
N GLU A 4 17.26 25.42 15.15
CA GLU A 4 17.81 26.02 13.94
C GLU A 4 16.80 25.87 12.81
N GLY A 5 15.97 26.90 12.63
CA GLY A 5 15.17 27.04 11.43
C GLY A 5 16.08 27.08 10.21
N LEU A 6 15.95 26.08 9.32
CA LEU A 6 16.63 26.04 8.03
C LEU A 6 16.54 27.41 7.35
N GLY A 7 17.70 28.04 7.10
CA GLY A 7 17.79 29.34 6.45
C GLY A 7 17.05 29.39 5.11
N LEU A 8 16.66 30.59 4.70
CA LEU A 8 15.92 30.86 3.46
C LEU A 8 16.62 30.31 2.19
N ALA A 9 17.96 30.34 2.15
CA ALA A 9 18.73 29.94 0.97
C ALA A 9 18.69 28.42 0.65
N PRO A 10 18.89 27.50 1.62
CA PRO A 10 18.65 26.07 1.39
C PRO A 10 17.22 25.75 0.94
N ARG A 11 16.21 26.39 1.52
CA ARG A 11 14.80 26.23 1.12
C ARG A 11 14.56 26.71 -0.32
N LEU A 12 15.13 27.86 -0.70
CA LEU A 12 15.03 28.39 -2.07
C LEU A 12 15.78 27.51 -3.09
N ARG A 13 16.97 27.00 -2.76
CA ARG A 13 17.70 26.04 -3.63
C ARG A 13 16.94 24.73 -3.79
N TYR A 14 16.33 24.22 -2.72
CA TYR A 14 15.49 23.02 -2.76
C TYR A 14 14.24 23.24 -3.63
N LEU A 15 13.55 24.38 -3.48
CA LEU A 15 12.41 24.75 -4.31
C LEU A 15 12.78 24.96 -5.78
N ALA A 16 13.93 25.61 -6.07
CA ALA A 16 14.44 25.78 -7.43
C ALA A 16 14.84 24.46 -8.09
N GLY A 17 15.45 23.54 -7.33
CA GLY A 17 15.77 22.19 -7.77
C GLY A 17 14.52 21.35 -8.06
N ARG A 18 13.44 21.56 -7.29
CA ARG A 18 12.13 20.94 -7.56
C ARG A 18 11.48 21.54 -8.81
N ALA A 19 11.48 22.87 -8.95
CA ALA A 19 10.88 23.57 -10.09
C ALA A 19 11.46 23.11 -11.44
N ARG A 20 12.77 22.85 -11.50
CA ARG A 20 13.44 22.31 -12.71
C ARG A 20 13.04 20.89 -13.09
N ARG A 21 12.44 20.13 -12.17
CA ARG A 21 11.97 18.76 -12.39
C ARG A 21 10.45 18.68 -12.58
N ILE A 22 9.74 19.81 -12.50
CA ILE A 22 8.29 19.83 -12.72
C ILE A 22 8.04 19.64 -14.22
N ASN A 23 7.45 18.50 -14.57
CA ASN A 23 6.88 18.30 -15.89
C ASN A 23 5.59 19.12 -16.00
N VAL A 24 5.69 20.31 -16.59
CA VAL A 24 4.58 21.25 -16.74
C VAL A 24 3.40 20.63 -17.51
N GLY A 25 3.67 19.77 -18.50
CA GLY A 25 2.63 19.05 -19.24
C GLY A 25 1.80 18.15 -18.32
N SER A 26 2.49 17.36 -17.49
CA SER A 26 1.84 16.45 -16.53
C SER A 26 1.07 17.19 -15.43
N VAL A 27 1.49 18.40 -15.04
CA VAL A 27 0.72 19.26 -14.11
C VAL A 27 -0.54 19.79 -14.77
N LEU A 28 -0.47 20.24 -16.02
CA LEU A 28 -1.63 20.73 -16.77
C LEU A 28 -2.66 19.63 -17.01
N GLU A 29 -2.23 18.40 -17.30
CA GLU A 29 -3.11 17.24 -17.46
C GLU A 29 -3.89 16.95 -16.19
N ARG A 30 -3.19 16.80 -15.05
CA ARG A 30 -3.83 16.60 -13.74
C ARG A 30 -4.77 17.75 -13.37
N ALA A 31 -4.38 18.99 -13.65
CA ALA A 31 -5.24 20.14 -13.38
C ALA A 31 -6.51 20.13 -14.24
N LYS A 32 -6.44 19.66 -15.49
CA LYS A 32 -7.60 19.47 -16.36
C LYS A 32 -8.50 18.36 -15.83
N GLU A 33 -7.93 17.27 -15.35
CA GLU A 33 -8.68 16.17 -14.72
C GLU A 33 -9.49 16.66 -13.52
N ALA A 34 -8.85 17.29 -12.53
CA ALA A 34 -9.55 17.87 -11.37
C ALA A 34 -10.56 18.97 -11.76
N SER A 35 -10.26 19.74 -12.79
CA SER A 35 -11.16 20.76 -13.35
C SER A 35 -12.44 20.15 -13.89
N VAL A 36 -12.34 19.10 -14.72
CA VAL A 36 -13.47 18.36 -15.28
C VAL A 36 -14.25 17.66 -14.17
N GLN A 37 -13.56 16.98 -13.25
CA GLN A 37 -14.17 16.21 -12.18
C GLN A 37 -14.97 17.10 -11.20
N HIS A 38 -14.53 18.33 -10.96
CA HIS A 38 -15.09 19.19 -9.90
C HIS A 38 -15.70 20.50 -10.40
N GLY A 39 -15.79 20.70 -11.71
CA GLY A 39 -16.31 21.93 -12.31
C GLY A 39 -15.52 23.18 -11.90
N LYS A 40 -14.19 23.09 -11.85
CA LYS A 40 -13.30 24.20 -11.44
C LYS A 40 -12.63 24.84 -12.64
N TRP A 41 -12.17 26.08 -12.50
CA TRP A 41 -11.43 26.75 -13.57
C TRP A 41 -9.98 26.24 -13.60
N THR A 42 -9.56 25.62 -14.71
CA THR A 42 -8.25 24.96 -14.83
C THR A 42 -7.06 25.83 -14.39
N PRO A 43 -6.93 27.11 -14.81
CA PRO A 43 -5.84 27.96 -14.32
C PRO A 43 -5.82 28.16 -12.80
N ALA A 44 -6.98 28.25 -12.15
CA ALA A 44 -7.06 28.33 -10.69
C ALA A 44 -6.59 27.02 -10.04
N VAL A 45 -6.94 25.87 -10.60
CA VAL A 45 -6.46 24.55 -10.14
C VAL A 45 -4.95 24.45 -10.30
N VAL A 46 -4.38 24.88 -11.43
CA VAL A 46 -2.91 24.88 -11.64
C VAL A 46 -2.20 25.71 -10.58
N VAL A 47 -2.68 26.95 -10.33
CA VAL A 47 -2.08 27.83 -9.32
C VAL A 47 -2.17 27.22 -7.92
N ASP A 48 -3.33 26.67 -7.56
CA ASP A 48 -3.54 26.03 -6.26
C ASP A 48 -2.69 24.77 -6.09
N MET A 49 -2.59 23.91 -7.12
CA MET A 49 -1.71 22.73 -7.13
C MET A 49 -0.24 23.12 -6.89
N LEU A 50 0.27 24.13 -7.62
CA LEU A 50 1.64 24.61 -7.47
C LEU A 50 1.89 25.22 -6.08
N TRP A 51 0.92 25.98 -5.56
CA TRP A 51 0.96 26.54 -4.21
C TRP A 51 1.01 25.44 -3.14
N GLN A 52 0.13 24.45 -3.23
CA GLN A 52 0.04 23.33 -2.30
C GLN A 52 1.32 22.46 -2.34
N ALA A 53 1.86 22.21 -3.54
CA ALA A 53 3.13 21.50 -3.68
C ALA A 53 4.32 22.29 -3.12
N GLY A 54 4.41 23.58 -3.42
CA GLY A 54 5.53 24.42 -3.02
C GLY A 54 5.59 24.70 -1.51
N LEU A 55 4.44 24.95 -0.88
CA LEU A 55 4.38 25.50 0.47
C LEU A 55 3.69 24.59 1.50
N ARG A 56 2.93 23.58 1.06
CA ARG A 56 2.11 22.74 1.97
C ARG A 56 2.45 21.25 1.92
N ASN A 57 3.51 20.86 1.21
CA ASN A 57 3.95 19.46 1.09
C ASN A 57 2.86 18.51 0.56
N VAL A 58 2.10 18.97 -0.44
CA VAL A 58 1.09 18.15 -1.12
C VAL A 58 1.65 17.70 -2.48
N GLY A 59 1.74 16.40 -2.72
CA GLY A 59 2.12 15.89 -4.04
C GLY A 59 1.04 16.23 -5.08
N PHE A 60 1.42 16.33 -6.36
CA PHE A 60 0.42 16.56 -7.41
C PHE A 60 -0.59 15.41 -7.50
N GLN A 61 -0.16 14.17 -7.23
CA GLN A 61 -1.07 13.03 -7.19
C GLN A 61 -1.97 13.06 -5.95
N ASP A 62 -1.44 13.36 -4.75
CA ASP A 62 -2.26 13.56 -3.53
C ASP A 62 -3.40 14.56 -3.76
N TYR A 63 -3.11 15.64 -4.51
CA TYR A 63 -4.08 16.68 -4.80
C TYR A 63 -5.28 16.14 -5.60
N ILE A 64 -5.02 15.22 -6.54
CA ILE A 64 -6.04 14.59 -7.39
C ILE A 64 -6.74 13.45 -6.63
N ASP A 65 -5.97 12.53 -6.05
CA ASP A 65 -6.48 11.34 -5.38
C ASP A 65 -7.47 11.71 -4.27
N TYR A 66 -7.16 12.77 -3.50
CA TYR A 66 -7.93 13.18 -2.31
C TYR A 66 -8.78 14.45 -2.52
N ASP A 67 -9.07 14.79 -3.78
CA ASP A 67 -9.94 15.90 -4.22
C ASP A 67 -9.62 17.26 -3.55
N PHE A 68 -8.34 17.64 -3.45
CA PHE A 68 -7.96 18.89 -2.79
C PHE A 68 -8.65 20.13 -3.38
N ALA A 69 -8.98 20.09 -4.69
CA ALA A 69 -9.68 21.16 -5.40
C ALA A 69 -11.04 21.56 -4.79
N ILE A 70 -11.71 20.67 -4.05
CA ILE A 70 -13.01 20.95 -3.42
C ILE A 70 -12.92 21.14 -1.90
N LEU A 71 -11.75 20.94 -1.29
CA LEU A 71 -11.55 21.05 0.16
C LEU A 71 -11.25 22.49 0.60
N ARG A 72 -11.75 22.86 1.78
CA ARG A 72 -11.45 24.10 2.49
C ARG A 72 -10.08 24.03 3.17
N PRO A 73 -9.43 25.16 3.51
CA PRO A 73 -8.11 25.14 4.13
C PRO A 73 -7.99 24.31 5.42
N HIS A 74 -9.01 24.34 6.30
CA HIS A 74 -9.00 23.54 7.54
C HIS A 74 -9.20 22.04 7.26
N GLU A 75 -9.99 21.68 6.25
CA GLU A 75 -10.17 20.31 5.78
C GLU A 75 -8.85 19.77 5.21
N ARG A 76 -8.21 20.51 4.29
CA ARG A 76 -6.90 20.15 3.70
C ARG A 76 -5.82 19.93 4.75
N ALA A 77 -5.86 20.66 5.88
CA ALA A 77 -4.88 20.53 6.95
C ALA A 77 -4.95 19.18 7.69
N THR A 78 -6.03 18.42 7.51
CA THR A 78 -6.25 17.09 8.12
C THR A 78 -5.76 15.93 7.26
N TYR A 79 -5.36 16.15 6.01
CA TYR A 79 -4.93 15.07 5.11
C TYR A 79 -3.45 14.75 5.29
N MET A 80 -3.14 13.45 5.38
CA MET A 80 -1.81 12.93 5.11
C MET A 80 -1.50 13.02 3.62
N THR A 81 -0.23 13.19 3.31
CA THR A 81 0.26 13.33 1.93
C THR A 81 1.56 12.56 1.77
N HIS A 82 1.85 12.08 0.57
CA HIS A 82 3.05 11.30 0.33
C HIS A 82 4.34 12.02 0.77
N PRO A 83 4.53 13.34 0.55
CA PRO A 83 5.71 14.04 1.06
C PRO A 83 5.83 14.04 2.59
N VAL A 84 4.71 14.13 3.33
CA VAL A 84 4.72 14.08 4.79
C VAL A 84 4.98 12.64 5.27
N SER A 85 4.31 11.65 4.67
CA SER A 85 4.53 10.22 4.96
C SER A 85 6.00 9.83 4.76
N ASN A 86 6.61 10.23 3.65
CA ASN A 86 8.03 9.99 3.40
C ASN A 86 8.94 10.69 4.43
N GLN A 87 8.61 11.89 4.91
CA GLN A 87 9.39 12.54 5.98
C GLN A 87 9.33 11.74 7.28
N LEU A 88 8.18 11.14 7.59
CA LEU A 88 8.04 10.26 8.75
C LEU A 88 8.87 8.99 8.58
N SER A 89 8.77 8.30 7.42
CA SER A 89 9.61 7.12 7.15
C SER A 89 11.10 7.43 7.26
N GLN A 90 11.55 8.55 6.68
CA GLN A 90 12.96 8.94 6.76
C GLN A 90 13.44 9.23 8.19
N LYS A 91 12.54 9.69 9.06
CA LYS A 91 12.84 10.04 10.45
C LYS A 91 12.80 8.84 11.39
N PHE A 92 11.84 7.94 11.19
CA PHE A 92 11.48 6.90 12.15
C PHE A 92 11.85 5.49 11.73
N ASP A 93 12.23 5.28 10.47
CA ASP A 93 12.67 3.98 10.00
C ASP A 93 14.18 3.98 9.85
N HIS A 94 14.88 3.26 10.72
CA HIS A 94 16.34 3.25 10.74
C HIS A 94 16.90 2.68 9.42
N PRO A 95 17.77 3.41 8.68
CA PRO A 95 18.26 2.99 7.37
C PRO A 95 18.81 1.57 7.30
N ASP A 96 19.60 1.18 8.31
CA ASP A 96 20.25 -0.14 8.38
C ASP A 96 19.28 -1.32 8.48
N PHE A 97 18.00 -1.08 8.77
CA PHE A 97 16.98 -2.14 8.92
C PHE A 97 15.95 -2.14 7.79
N ARG A 98 15.96 -1.12 6.92
CA ARG A 98 14.99 -1.00 5.80
C ARG A 98 15.12 -2.12 4.78
N TYR A 99 16.30 -2.74 4.66
CA TYR A 99 16.54 -3.83 3.71
C TYR A 99 15.65 -5.05 4.00
N ILE A 100 15.32 -5.31 5.27
CA ILE A 100 14.42 -6.40 5.69
C ILE A 100 13.03 -6.22 5.06
N PHE A 101 12.60 -4.97 4.82
CA PHE A 101 11.31 -4.64 4.24
C PHE A 101 11.38 -4.43 2.71
N GLN A 102 12.57 -4.55 2.11
CA GLN A 102 12.78 -4.39 0.66
C GLN A 102 13.06 -5.72 -0.02
N ASP A 103 13.82 -6.58 0.64
CA ASP A 103 14.12 -7.94 0.20
C ASP A 103 13.07 -8.89 0.77
N LYS A 104 12.24 -9.46 -0.11
CA LYS A 104 11.15 -10.37 0.30
C LYS A 104 11.64 -11.66 0.91
N VAL A 105 12.82 -12.14 0.54
CA VAL A 105 13.39 -13.36 1.15
C VAL A 105 13.84 -13.08 2.58
N GLU A 106 14.46 -11.93 2.80
CA GLU A 106 14.83 -11.51 4.16
C GLU A 106 13.59 -11.20 5.00
N PHE A 107 12.60 -10.53 4.42
CA PHE A 107 11.30 -10.32 5.05
C PHE A 107 10.70 -11.64 5.52
N ASP A 108 10.59 -12.62 4.61
CA ASP A 108 9.99 -13.90 4.94
C ASP A 108 10.80 -14.69 5.98
N ARG A 109 12.14 -14.56 5.97
CA ARG A 109 12.99 -15.13 7.03
C ARG A 109 12.70 -14.50 8.39
N VAL A 110 12.72 -13.17 8.47
CA VAL A 110 12.54 -12.42 9.73
C VAL A 110 11.13 -12.57 10.29
N PHE A 111 10.11 -12.61 9.43
CA PHE A 111 8.71 -12.67 9.80
C PHE A 111 8.08 -14.06 9.64
N SER A 112 8.88 -15.12 9.49
CA SER A 112 8.44 -16.49 9.18
C SER A 112 7.27 -16.99 10.05
N ASP A 113 7.31 -16.74 11.36
CA ASP A 113 6.26 -17.11 12.32
C ASP A 113 4.90 -16.42 12.09
N HIS A 114 4.87 -15.39 11.25
CA HIS A 114 3.70 -14.54 10.98
C HIS A 114 3.14 -14.72 9.57
N LEU A 115 3.83 -15.45 8.69
CA LEU A 115 3.41 -15.65 7.30
C LEU A 115 2.31 -16.71 7.16
N ARG A 116 2.36 -17.75 8.02
CA ARG A 116 1.48 -18.94 8.01
C ARG A 116 1.29 -19.57 6.62
N ARG A 117 2.35 -19.56 5.81
CA ARG A 117 2.41 -20.19 4.49
C ARG A 117 3.81 -20.78 4.30
N GLU A 118 3.91 -21.87 3.56
CA GLU A 118 5.22 -22.37 3.16
C GLU A 118 5.84 -21.45 2.10
N TRP A 119 7.17 -21.34 2.11
CA TRP A 119 7.93 -20.61 1.10
C TRP A 119 9.31 -21.25 0.91
N MET A 120 9.91 -21.01 -0.25
CA MET A 120 11.28 -21.43 -0.53
C MET A 120 12.00 -20.47 -1.47
N VAL A 121 13.33 -20.46 -1.39
CA VAL A 121 14.19 -19.75 -2.35
C VAL A 121 14.47 -20.64 -3.54
N VAL A 122 14.47 -20.04 -4.74
CA VAL A 122 14.87 -20.69 -5.99
C VAL A 122 16.33 -20.35 -6.27
N ASP A 123 17.14 -21.38 -6.44
CA ASP A 123 18.52 -21.30 -6.93
C ASP A 123 18.77 -22.37 -8.01
N GLU A 124 19.95 -22.35 -8.63
CA GLU A 124 20.32 -23.28 -9.71
C GLU A 124 20.24 -24.78 -9.30
N GLY A 125 20.40 -25.10 -8.01
CA GLY A 125 20.37 -26.47 -7.49
C GLY A 125 18.99 -26.93 -7.00
N SER A 126 18.00 -26.04 -6.96
CA SER A 126 16.70 -26.28 -6.32
C SER A 126 15.64 -26.94 -7.21
N ALA A 127 15.97 -27.42 -8.41
CA ALA A 127 14.98 -27.90 -9.40
C ALA A 127 14.00 -28.96 -8.86
N ASP A 128 14.50 -30.00 -8.17
CA ASP A 128 13.66 -31.05 -7.60
C ASP A 128 12.79 -30.53 -6.44
N ALA A 129 13.32 -29.60 -5.64
CA ALA A 129 12.61 -28.97 -4.54
C ALA A 129 11.48 -28.07 -5.05
N VAL A 130 11.73 -27.27 -6.11
CA VAL A 130 10.71 -26.45 -6.78
C VAL A 130 9.59 -27.34 -7.31
N ARG A 131 9.91 -28.42 -8.02
CA ARG A 131 8.91 -29.37 -8.49
C ARG A 131 8.05 -29.90 -7.35
N ALA A 132 8.68 -30.44 -6.30
CA ALA A 132 7.96 -31.02 -5.17
C ALA A 132 7.09 -29.98 -4.43
N PHE A 133 7.55 -28.73 -4.34
CA PHE A 133 6.79 -27.62 -3.75
C PHE A 133 5.56 -27.29 -4.58
N VAL A 134 5.72 -27.08 -5.89
CA VAL A 134 4.63 -26.68 -6.79
C VAL A 134 3.62 -27.81 -6.97
N GLU A 135 4.04 -29.07 -7.08
CA GLU A 135 3.15 -30.23 -7.14
C GLU A 135 2.33 -30.40 -5.86
N ARG A 136 2.94 -30.17 -4.68
CA ARG A 136 2.26 -30.28 -3.37
C ARG A 136 1.17 -29.24 -3.19
N HIS A 137 1.45 -27.98 -3.54
CA HIS A 137 0.53 -26.86 -3.32
C HIS A 137 -0.45 -26.63 -4.48
N GLY A 138 -0.13 -27.16 -5.67
CA GLY A 138 -0.97 -27.09 -6.87
C GLY A 138 -1.01 -25.69 -7.53
N THR A 139 -1.09 -24.62 -6.74
CA THR A 139 -0.91 -23.24 -7.21
C THR A 139 0.09 -22.53 -6.31
N VAL A 140 1.01 -21.78 -6.91
CA VAL A 140 2.03 -21.02 -6.19
C VAL A 140 2.08 -19.58 -6.68
N VAL A 141 2.60 -18.70 -5.82
CA VAL A 141 2.99 -17.34 -6.17
C VAL A 141 4.51 -17.26 -6.21
N THR A 142 5.07 -16.68 -7.26
CA THR A 142 6.51 -16.41 -7.34
C THR A 142 6.76 -14.92 -7.30
N LYS A 143 7.91 -14.54 -6.76
CA LYS A 143 8.28 -13.13 -6.60
C LYS A 143 9.75 -12.88 -6.91
N GLU A 144 10.03 -11.72 -7.48
CA GLU A 144 11.37 -11.13 -7.45
C GLU A 144 11.67 -10.62 -6.03
N PRO A 145 12.81 -11.00 -5.41
CA PRO A 145 13.13 -10.63 -4.03
C PRO A 145 13.11 -9.11 -3.81
N VAL A 146 13.74 -8.36 -4.72
CA VAL A 146 13.80 -6.90 -4.68
C VAL A 146 12.97 -6.34 -5.83
N GLY A 147 11.95 -5.55 -5.50
CA GLY A 147 11.07 -4.94 -6.50
C GLY A 147 9.97 -4.13 -5.84
N GLN A 148 9.34 -3.24 -6.59
CA GLN A 148 8.24 -2.38 -6.12
C GLN A 148 6.96 -2.61 -6.94
N ALA A 149 5.81 -2.30 -6.35
CA ALA A 149 4.52 -2.22 -7.03
C ALA A 149 4.00 -3.52 -7.72
N GLY A 150 4.47 -4.69 -7.27
CA GLY A 150 3.93 -5.98 -7.71
C GLY A 150 4.26 -6.40 -9.15
N THR A 151 5.18 -5.69 -9.84
CA THR A 151 5.52 -5.99 -11.24
C THR A 151 6.30 -7.29 -11.43
N GLY A 152 6.87 -7.84 -10.36
CA GLY A 152 7.59 -9.11 -10.33
C GLY A 152 6.88 -10.15 -9.48
N VAL A 153 5.56 -10.26 -9.59
CA VAL A 153 4.73 -11.26 -8.87
C VAL A 153 3.94 -12.04 -9.90
N HIS A 154 4.05 -13.37 -9.88
CA HIS A 154 3.40 -14.26 -10.84
C HIS A 154 2.68 -15.40 -10.13
N ARG A 155 1.64 -15.94 -10.78
CA ARG A 155 0.89 -17.10 -10.30
C ARG A 155 1.08 -18.23 -11.30
N TYR A 156 1.43 -19.41 -10.80
CA TYR A 156 1.56 -20.61 -11.62
C TYR A 156 0.71 -21.74 -11.06
N HIS A 157 0.19 -22.55 -11.98
CA HIS A 157 -0.55 -23.75 -11.66
C HIS A 157 0.29 -24.97 -12.04
N ALA A 158 0.46 -25.92 -11.11
CA ALA A 158 1.21 -27.14 -11.34
C ALA A 158 0.70 -27.93 -12.55
N ALA A 159 -0.62 -27.91 -12.77
CA ALA A 159 -1.28 -28.56 -13.90
C ALA A 159 -0.90 -27.97 -15.27
N GLU A 160 -0.35 -26.76 -15.31
CA GLU A 160 0.08 -26.08 -16.54
C GLU A 160 1.59 -26.27 -16.82
N VAL A 161 2.33 -26.91 -15.91
CA VAL A 161 3.77 -27.15 -16.07
C VAL A 161 4.01 -28.42 -16.88
N ALA A 162 4.44 -28.25 -18.14
CA ALA A 162 4.74 -29.37 -19.04
C ALA A 162 6.17 -29.94 -18.87
N ASP A 163 7.15 -29.08 -18.58
CA ASP A 163 8.56 -29.45 -18.38
C ASP A 163 9.09 -28.74 -17.13
N TRP A 164 9.32 -29.51 -16.07
CA TRP A 164 9.81 -29.01 -14.78
C TRP A 164 11.21 -28.41 -14.84
N GLY A 165 12.09 -28.95 -15.69
CA GLY A 165 13.43 -28.42 -15.87
C GLY A 165 13.40 -27.07 -16.58
N GLN A 166 12.53 -26.93 -17.60
CA GLN A 166 12.31 -25.64 -18.27
C GLN A 166 11.66 -24.62 -17.34
N PHE A 167 10.67 -25.05 -16.55
CA PHE A 167 9.98 -24.19 -15.59
C PHE A 167 10.97 -23.61 -14.57
N HIS A 168 11.77 -24.46 -13.92
CA HIS A 168 12.79 -24.05 -12.96
C HIS A 168 13.82 -23.09 -13.57
N ARG A 169 14.41 -23.43 -14.72
CA ARG A 169 15.35 -22.52 -15.42
C ARG A 169 14.69 -21.18 -15.73
N GLY A 170 13.44 -21.19 -16.17
CA GLY A 170 12.68 -19.97 -16.44
C GLY A 170 12.49 -19.08 -15.21
N LEU A 171 12.26 -19.65 -14.02
CA LEU A 171 12.18 -18.88 -12.78
C LEU A 171 13.51 -18.18 -12.47
N VAL A 172 14.63 -18.92 -12.59
CA VAL A 172 15.98 -18.38 -12.37
C VAL A 172 16.30 -17.28 -13.36
N ASP A 173 16.04 -17.50 -14.65
CA ASP A 173 16.32 -16.53 -15.73
C ASP A 173 15.55 -15.22 -15.56
N ARG A 174 14.33 -15.28 -15.01
CA ARG A 174 13.49 -14.09 -14.74
C ARG A 174 13.72 -13.46 -13.37
N GLY A 175 14.59 -14.04 -12.53
CA GLY A 175 14.83 -13.53 -11.18
C GLY A 175 13.68 -13.78 -10.20
N GLU A 176 12.78 -14.71 -10.50
CA GLU A 176 11.68 -15.12 -9.63
C GLU A 176 12.19 -16.08 -8.54
N LEU A 177 12.98 -15.53 -7.61
CA LEU A 177 13.77 -16.33 -6.68
C LEU A 177 13.07 -16.67 -5.36
N LEU A 178 11.80 -16.26 -5.18
CA LEU A 178 10.97 -16.61 -4.04
C LEU A 178 9.71 -17.30 -4.53
N ILE A 179 9.40 -18.49 -4.01
CA ILE A 179 8.12 -19.19 -4.22
C ILE A 179 7.39 -19.27 -2.89
N GLU A 180 6.10 -18.95 -2.91
CA GLU A 180 5.21 -19.02 -1.76
C GLU A 180 3.96 -19.84 -2.08
N GLU A 181 3.47 -20.56 -1.07
CA GLU A 181 2.12 -21.11 -1.05
C GLU A 181 1.08 -19.98 -1.15
N VAL A 182 0.00 -20.22 -1.89
CA VAL A 182 -1.11 -19.26 -1.98
C VAL A 182 -1.80 -19.13 -0.63
N ILE A 183 -1.90 -17.90 -0.14
CA ILE A 183 -2.63 -17.60 1.09
C ILE A 183 -4.11 -17.94 0.92
N ARG A 184 -4.63 -18.75 1.85
CA ARG A 184 -6.07 -18.93 2.01
C ARG A 184 -6.64 -17.78 2.85
N GLN A 185 -7.43 -16.91 2.22
CA GLN A 185 -8.14 -15.82 2.90
C GLN A 185 -9.47 -16.29 3.49
N HIS A 186 -10.00 -15.52 4.44
CA HIS A 186 -11.29 -15.71 5.08
C HIS A 186 -12.45 -15.64 4.06
N ASP A 187 -13.55 -16.35 4.33
CA ASP A 187 -14.68 -16.48 3.41
C ASP A 187 -15.31 -15.11 3.07
N ASP A 188 -15.36 -14.18 4.03
CA ASP A 188 -15.84 -12.81 3.80
C ASP A 188 -14.99 -12.03 2.77
N LEU A 189 -13.67 -12.22 2.76
CA LEU A 189 -12.78 -11.63 1.75
C LEU A 189 -12.98 -12.33 0.39
N ALA A 190 -13.10 -13.66 0.41
CA ALA A 190 -13.35 -14.45 -0.80
C ALA A 190 -14.71 -14.14 -1.44
N ALA A 191 -15.72 -13.77 -0.66
CA ALA A 191 -17.02 -13.34 -1.15
C ALA A 191 -16.94 -12.06 -1.99
N VAL A 192 -15.97 -11.17 -1.72
CA VAL A 192 -15.74 -9.98 -2.54
C VAL A 192 -14.95 -10.31 -3.79
N CYS A 193 -13.83 -11.02 -3.66
CA CYS A 193 -13.01 -11.43 -4.80
C CYS A 193 -12.24 -12.73 -4.49
N PRO A 194 -12.71 -13.90 -4.95
CA PRO A 194 -12.07 -15.18 -4.64
C PRO A 194 -10.80 -15.45 -5.46
N GLY A 195 -10.66 -14.81 -6.63
CA GLY A 195 -9.55 -15.04 -7.55
C GLY A 195 -8.27 -14.26 -7.23
N THR A 196 -8.27 -13.43 -6.19
CA THR A 196 -7.12 -12.66 -5.73
C THR A 196 -7.10 -12.66 -4.21
N VAL A 197 -5.89 -12.69 -3.63
CA VAL A 197 -5.73 -12.48 -2.19
C VAL A 197 -5.90 -10.99 -1.89
N ASN A 198 -6.93 -10.64 -1.12
CA ASN A 198 -7.33 -9.26 -0.83
C ASN A 198 -6.71 -8.80 0.48
N THR A 199 -5.79 -7.85 0.39
CA THR A 199 -5.02 -7.34 1.53
C THR A 199 -5.70 -6.14 2.19
N THR A 200 -5.62 -6.08 3.52
CA THR A 200 -5.87 -4.87 4.30
C THR A 200 -4.54 -4.16 4.51
N ARG A 201 -4.41 -2.94 3.97
CA ARG A 201 -3.32 -2.03 4.32
C ARG A 201 -3.61 -1.42 5.67
N VAL A 202 -2.72 -1.66 6.64
CA VAL A 202 -2.74 -1.04 7.96
C VAL A 202 -1.49 -0.20 8.14
N THR A 203 -1.65 1.12 8.08
CA THR A 203 -0.55 2.05 8.38
C THR A 203 -0.46 2.24 9.88
N ALA A 204 0.70 1.96 10.47
CA ALA A 204 0.88 1.98 11.90
C ALA A 204 2.21 2.62 12.33
N PHE A 205 2.26 3.08 13.58
CA PHE A 205 3.48 3.59 14.22
C PHE A 205 3.74 2.89 15.54
N PHE A 206 4.91 2.29 15.70
CA PHE A 206 5.36 1.70 16.96
C PHE A 206 6.16 2.73 17.78
N ASP A 207 5.68 3.09 18.96
CA ASP A 207 6.31 4.13 19.79
C ASP A 207 7.42 3.61 20.72
N GLY A 208 7.71 2.31 20.67
CA GLY A 208 8.63 1.61 21.58
C GLY A 208 7.91 0.80 22.66
N GLU A 209 6.65 1.11 22.95
CA GLU A 209 5.82 0.40 23.94
C GLU A 209 4.59 -0.23 23.30
N LYS A 210 3.90 0.48 22.41
CA LYS A 210 2.68 0.06 21.73
C LYS A 210 2.63 0.54 20.29
N THR A 211 1.83 -0.16 19.50
CA THR A 211 1.59 0.17 18.11
C THR A 211 0.29 0.95 17.96
N HIS A 212 0.39 2.12 17.32
CA HIS A 212 -0.72 3.00 17.02
C HIS A 212 -1.16 2.76 15.59
N ILE A 213 -2.37 2.24 15.40
CA ILE A 213 -2.98 2.20 14.06
C ILE A 213 -3.29 3.63 13.64
N LEU A 214 -2.95 4.01 12.41
CA LEU A 214 -3.07 5.38 11.91
C LEU A 214 -4.10 5.49 10.78
N ALA A 215 -4.19 4.47 9.93
CA ALA A 215 -5.18 4.35 8.88
C ALA A 215 -5.34 2.87 8.48
N MET A 216 -6.54 2.51 8.01
CA MET A 216 -6.83 1.18 7.45
C MET A 216 -7.52 1.34 6.10
N ALA A 217 -7.10 0.56 5.11
CA ALA A 217 -7.74 0.48 3.81
C ALA A 217 -7.84 -0.98 3.37
N GLN A 218 -9.03 -1.42 2.97
CA GLN A 218 -9.20 -2.73 2.34
C GLN A 218 -8.96 -2.58 0.85
N LYS A 219 -8.02 -3.36 0.31
CA LYS A 219 -7.79 -3.50 -1.12
C LYS A 219 -8.57 -4.69 -1.65
N PHE A 220 -9.01 -4.59 -2.90
CA PHE A 220 -9.74 -5.62 -3.62
C PHE A 220 -9.11 -5.89 -4.97
N GLY A 221 -8.88 -7.16 -5.28
CA GLY A 221 -8.32 -7.61 -6.54
C GLY A 221 -9.35 -7.79 -7.65
N ARG A 222 -8.91 -8.35 -8.78
CA ARG A 222 -9.70 -8.53 -10.02
C ARG A 222 -9.52 -9.93 -10.64
N GLY A 223 -9.27 -10.93 -9.81
CA GLY A 223 -8.94 -12.29 -10.26
C GLY A 223 -7.48 -12.50 -10.70
N ALA A 224 -6.67 -11.44 -10.68
CA ALA A 224 -5.24 -11.49 -10.93
C ALA A 224 -4.45 -11.98 -9.71
N VAL A 225 -3.13 -12.10 -9.85
CA VAL A 225 -2.23 -12.55 -8.77
C VAL A 225 -2.17 -11.59 -7.58
N SER A 226 -2.44 -10.31 -7.80
CA SER A 226 -2.33 -9.26 -6.77
C SER A 226 -3.51 -8.30 -6.84
N ASP A 227 -3.84 -7.71 -5.70
CA ASP A 227 -4.86 -6.67 -5.53
C ASP A 227 -4.32 -5.24 -5.75
N GLN A 228 -3.11 -5.13 -6.29
CA GLN A 228 -2.51 -3.86 -6.67
C GLN A 228 -3.21 -3.27 -7.90
N MET A 229 -3.18 -1.94 -8.01
CA MET A 229 -3.82 -1.20 -9.09
C MET A 229 -3.31 -1.60 -10.49
N THR A 230 -2.05 -2.01 -10.61
CA THR A 230 -1.46 -2.52 -11.86
C THR A 230 -2.21 -3.73 -12.42
N PHE A 231 -2.91 -4.46 -11.56
CA PHE A 231 -3.77 -5.59 -11.91
C PHE A 231 -5.27 -5.23 -11.88
N GLY A 232 -5.60 -3.94 -11.89
CA GLY A 232 -6.96 -3.41 -11.81
C GLY A 232 -7.54 -3.34 -10.39
N GLY A 233 -6.72 -3.62 -9.37
CA GLY A 233 -7.16 -3.53 -7.98
C GLY A 233 -7.49 -2.10 -7.55
N PHE A 234 -8.32 -1.98 -6.52
CA PHE A 234 -8.78 -0.71 -5.97
C PHE A 234 -8.99 -0.87 -4.46
N TYR A 235 -9.28 0.21 -3.72
CA TYR A 235 -9.47 0.12 -2.28
C TYR A 235 -10.65 0.93 -1.78
N THR A 236 -11.08 0.65 -0.55
CA THR A 236 -11.94 1.53 0.25
C THR A 236 -11.27 1.78 1.61
N MET A 237 -11.46 2.97 2.17
CA MET A 237 -11.01 3.23 3.54
C MET A 237 -11.90 2.48 4.53
N LEU A 238 -11.31 2.05 5.63
CA LEU A 238 -12.03 1.45 6.75
C LEU A 238 -12.06 2.42 7.93
N ASP A 239 -13.17 2.42 8.67
CA ASP A 239 -13.21 3.04 9.99
C ASP A 239 -12.51 2.17 11.05
N GLU A 240 -12.51 2.63 12.30
CA GLU A 240 -11.85 1.94 13.41
C GLU A 240 -12.46 0.56 13.73
N SER A 241 -13.71 0.33 13.35
CA SER A 241 -14.38 -0.96 13.50
C SER A 241 -14.12 -1.90 12.32
N GLY A 242 -13.34 -1.46 11.32
CA GLY A 242 -13.05 -2.25 10.12
C GLY A 242 -14.14 -2.21 9.05
N ARG A 243 -15.11 -1.30 9.17
CA ARG A 243 -16.20 -1.16 8.20
C ARG A 243 -15.81 -0.23 7.07
N ALA A 244 -16.17 -0.59 5.84
CA ALA A 244 -15.97 0.28 4.68
C ALA A 244 -16.73 1.60 4.82
N VAL A 245 -16.04 2.72 4.59
CA VAL A 245 -16.64 4.06 4.73
C VAL A 245 -17.34 4.56 3.46
N GLY A 246 -17.30 3.78 2.38
CA GLY A 246 -17.94 4.13 1.11
C GLY A 246 -17.61 3.18 -0.03
N ALA A 247 -17.88 3.64 -1.26
CA ALA A 247 -17.48 2.94 -2.48
C ALA A 247 -15.95 2.83 -2.60
N GLY A 248 -15.50 1.85 -3.38
CA GLY A 248 -14.08 1.71 -3.68
C GLY A 248 -13.62 2.72 -4.73
N TYR A 249 -12.33 3.05 -4.74
CA TYR A 249 -11.73 3.94 -5.74
C TYR A 249 -10.25 3.63 -5.96
N ASP A 250 -9.72 4.10 -7.09
CA ASP A 250 -8.31 4.00 -7.47
C ASP A 250 -7.69 5.38 -7.73
N SER A 251 -6.37 5.39 -7.98
CA SER A 251 -5.60 6.60 -8.30
C SER A 251 -5.77 7.09 -9.75
N HIS A 252 -6.65 6.47 -10.54
CA HIS A 252 -7.07 6.95 -11.86
C HIS A 252 -8.49 7.56 -11.84
N GLY A 253 -9.05 7.76 -10.64
CA GLY A 253 -10.36 8.38 -10.46
C GLY A 253 -11.54 7.47 -10.74
N HIS A 254 -11.32 6.17 -10.95
CA HIS A 254 -12.43 5.22 -11.06
C HIS A 254 -13.09 5.02 -9.70
N VAL A 255 -14.42 4.89 -9.72
CA VAL A 255 -15.24 4.68 -8.53
C VAL A 255 -16.05 3.40 -8.70
N HIS A 256 -16.02 2.55 -7.69
CA HIS A 256 -16.61 1.22 -7.68
C HIS A 256 -17.60 1.09 -6.54
N GLU A 257 -18.88 1.39 -6.79
CA GLU A 257 -19.96 1.12 -5.82
C GLU A 257 -20.11 -0.38 -5.54
N ARG A 258 -19.85 -1.18 -6.58
CA ARG A 258 -19.83 -2.64 -6.55
C ARG A 258 -18.53 -3.14 -7.13
N HIS A 259 -18.07 -4.29 -6.64
CA HIS A 259 -16.94 -5.02 -7.20
C HIS A 259 -17.27 -5.47 -8.65
N PRO A 260 -16.49 -5.04 -9.68
CA PRO A 260 -16.83 -5.30 -11.08
C PRO A 260 -17.11 -6.76 -11.50
N ASP A 261 -16.51 -7.78 -10.86
CA ASP A 261 -16.61 -9.19 -11.30
C ASP A 261 -17.64 -9.96 -10.48
N THR A 262 -17.87 -9.57 -9.23
CA THR A 262 -18.75 -10.30 -8.29
C THR A 262 -20.03 -9.55 -7.97
N GLY A 263 -20.10 -8.26 -8.28
CA GLY A 263 -21.24 -7.39 -7.95
C GLY A 263 -21.38 -7.07 -6.46
N PHE A 264 -20.45 -7.54 -5.61
CA PHE A 264 -20.45 -7.27 -4.18
C PHE A 264 -20.45 -5.76 -3.92
N ARG A 265 -21.34 -5.26 -3.06
CA ARG A 265 -21.43 -3.84 -2.77
C ARG A 265 -20.34 -3.45 -1.78
N ILE A 266 -19.40 -2.60 -2.21
CA ILE A 266 -18.18 -2.31 -1.45
C ILE A 266 -18.47 -1.66 -0.09
N ALA A 267 -19.48 -0.79 -0.02
CA ALA A 267 -19.88 -0.14 1.23
C ALA A 267 -20.47 -1.10 2.28
N ASP A 268 -20.80 -2.34 1.90
CA ASP A 268 -21.30 -3.37 2.82
C ASP A 268 -20.15 -4.23 3.40
N PHE A 269 -18.89 -3.99 2.98
CA PHE A 269 -17.73 -4.74 3.46
C PHE A 269 -17.43 -4.44 4.94
N GLN A 270 -17.17 -5.50 5.68
CA GLN A 270 -16.68 -5.51 7.06
C GLN A 270 -15.42 -6.37 7.10
N LEU A 271 -14.32 -5.82 7.61
CA LEU A 271 -13.11 -6.60 7.86
C LEU A 271 -13.39 -7.64 8.96
N PRO A 272 -13.26 -8.95 8.69
CA PRO A 272 -13.35 -9.96 9.73
C PRO A 272 -12.21 -9.82 10.74
N MET A 273 -12.46 -10.18 12.01
CA MET A 273 -11.43 -10.28 13.05
C MET A 273 -10.61 -8.98 13.24
N VAL A 274 -11.27 -7.82 13.22
CA VAL A 274 -10.60 -6.51 13.28
C VAL A 274 -9.73 -6.35 14.54
N ASP A 275 -10.21 -6.81 15.69
CA ASP A 275 -9.47 -6.73 16.95
C ASP A 275 -8.22 -7.60 16.91
N GLU A 276 -8.30 -8.78 16.30
CA GLU A 276 -7.17 -9.68 16.10
C GLU A 276 -6.17 -9.10 15.09
N VAL A 277 -6.63 -8.41 14.04
CA VAL A 277 -5.77 -7.68 13.10
C VAL A 277 -4.99 -6.59 13.84
N ILE A 278 -5.66 -5.78 14.68
CA ILE A 278 -4.99 -4.73 15.47
C ILE A 278 -3.95 -5.35 16.41
N ALA A 279 -4.31 -6.40 17.14
CA ALA A 279 -3.40 -7.11 18.02
C ALA A 279 -2.24 -7.76 17.26
N PHE A 280 -2.47 -8.24 16.03
CA PHE A 280 -1.45 -8.82 15.17
C PHE A 280 -0.45 -7.78 14.67
N VAL A 281 -0.94 -6.61 14.24
CA VAL A 281 -0.10 -5.46 13.85
C VAL A 281 0.85 -5.07 14.98
N ASP A 282 0.36 -5.06 16.23
CA ASP A 282 1.23 -4.77 17.38
C ASP A 282 2.32 -5.82 17.59
N ARG A 283 2.04 -7.10 17.32
CA ARG A 283 3.06 -8.16 17.41
C ARG A 283 4.11 -8.01 16.32
N VAL A 284 3.71 -7.85 15.06
CA VAL A 284 4.67 -7.78 13.94
C VAL A 284 5.50 -6.50 13.99
N ALA A 285 4.95 -5.38 14.47
CA ALA A 285 5.71 -4.13 14.60
C ALA A 285 6.84 -4.20 15.63
N ARG A 286 6.81 -5.17 16.56
CA ARG A 286 7.86 -5.40 17.55
C ARG A 286 9.01 -6.27 17.05
N VAL A 287 8.87 -6.92 15.90
CA VAL A 287 9.90 -7.83 15.35
C VAL A 287 11.12 -7.04 14.89
N VAL A 288 10.92 -5.89 14.24
CA VAL A 288 11.98 -4.97 13.82
C VAL A 288 11.69 -3.58 14.37
N PRO A 289 11.88 -3.34 15.69
CA PRO A 289 11.44 -2.11 16.36
C PRO A 289 12.19 -0.86 15.88
N GLN A 290 13.28 -1.01 15.13
CA GLN A 290 14.03 0.07 14.50
C GLN A 290 13.33 0.65 13.27
N VAL A 291 12.32 -0.04 12.73
CA VAL A 291 11.46 0.44 11.65
C VAL A 291 10.08 0.70 12.23
N GLN A 292 9.84 1.94 12.66
CA GLN A 292 8.70 2.27 13.51
C GLN A 292 7.44 2.64 12.72
N TYR A 293 7.56 3.17 11.51
CA TYR A 293 6.42 3.66 10.71
C TYR A 293 6.24 2.80 9.46
N VAL A 294 5.27 1.88 9.51
CA VAL A 294 5.13 0.83 8.48
C VAL A 294 3.70 0.76 7.95
N GLY A 295 3.58 0.58 6.64
CA GLY A 295 2.35 0.13 5.99
C GLY A 295 2.35 -1.38 5.90
N TRP A 296 1.60 -2.05 6.77
CA TRP A 296 1.49 -3.52 6.78
C TRP A 296 0.39 -3.97 5.84
N ASP A 297 0.67 -4.91 4.94
CA ASP A 297 -0.37 -5.61 4.19
C ASP A 297 -0.64 -6.95 4.85
N ILE A 298 -1.88 -7.10 5.30
CA ILE A 298 -2.36 -8.23 6.09
C ILE A 298 -3.51 -8.89 5.34
N VAL A 299 -3.61 -10.20 5.45
CA VAL A 299 -4.79 -10.94 5.00
C VAL A 299 -5.38 -11.63 6.21
N VAL A 300 -6.70 -11.54 6.38
CA VAL A 300 -7.38 -12.35 7.38
C VAL A 300 -7.58 -13.73 6.78
N GLY A 301 -6.93 -14.75 7.36
CA GLY A 301 -7.16 -16.15 7.01
C GLY A 301 -8.26 -16.78 7.86
N PRO A 302 -8.60 -18.06 7.61
CA PRO A 302 -9.60 -18.79 8.39
C PRO A 302 -9.31 -18.83 9.90
N ASP A 303 -8.03 -18.90 10.27
CA ASP A 303 -7.58 -19.03 11.66
C ASP A 303 -6.95 -17.74 12.22
N GLY A 304 -7.19 -16.60 11.57
CA GLY A 304 -6.68 -15.29 11.97
C GLY A 304 -5.76 -14.62 10.95
N PRO A 305 -5.25 -13.42 11.29
CA PRO A 305 -4.47 -12.60 10.37
C PRO A 305 -3.10 -13.21 10.05
N VAL A 306 -2.68 -13.04 8.80
CA VAL A 306 -1.39 -13.44 8.25
C VAL A 306 -0.72 -12.26 7.58
N LEU A 307 0.61 -12.22 7.65
CA LEU A 307 1.41 -11.13 7.10
C LEU A 307 1.78 -11.42 5.64
N VAL A 308 1.52 -10.46 4.75
CA VAL A 308 1.90 -10.55 3.33
C VAL A 308 3.19 -9.78 3.08
N GLU A 309 3.22 -8.50 3.46
CA GLU A 309 4.37 -7.62 3.30
C GLU A 309 4.34 -6.48 4.33
N GLY A 310 5.49 -5.86 4.57
CA GLY A 310 5.62 -4.63 5.34
C GLY A 310 6.33 -3.58 4.50
N ASN A 311 5.81 -2.35 4.51
CA ASN A 311 6.33 -1.24 3.72
C ASN A 311 6.87 -0.13 4.64
N TRP A 312 8.20 -0.02 4.79
CA TRP A 312 8.82 1.09 5.53
C TRP A 312 8.54 2.45 4.86
N GLY A 313 8.48 2.48 3.52
CA GLY A 313 7.87 3.58 2.79
C GLY A 313 6.35 3.44 2.78
N ALA A 314 5.69 3.63 3.93
CA ALA A 314 4.30 3.23 4.17
C ALA A 314 3.27 3.69 3.12
N GLY A 315 3.58 4.75 2.37
CA GLY A 315 2.67 5.35 1.41
C GLY A 315 1.57 6.14 2.11
N VAL A 316 0.49 6.45 1.40
CA VAL A 316 -0.69 7.12 1.96
C VAL A 316 -1.96 6.51 1.38
N TYR A 317 -2.91 6.25 2.27
CA TYR A 317 -4.30 5.94 1.95
C TYR A 317 -5.17 6.94 2.72
N GLU A 318 -6.01 7.67 1.99
CA GLU A 318 -6.84 8.72 2.55
C GLU A 318 -8.21 8.74 1.87
N ASN A 319 -9.19 9.34 2.54
CA ASN A 319 -10.55 9.47 2.03
C ASN A 319 -10.59 10.31 0.75
N LYS A 320 -11.38 9.89 -0.23
CA LYS A 320 -11.74 10.71 -1.40
C LYS A 320 -13.09 11.41 -1.14
N PRO A 321 -13.14 12.72 -0.89
CA PRO A 321 -14.36 13.43 -0.48
C PRO A 321 -15.53 13.29 -1.46
N SER A 322 -15.26 13.27 -2.76
CA SER A 322 -16.30 13.09 -3.79
C SER A 322 -16.94 11.70 -3.78
N VAL A 323 -16.27 10.71 -3.20
CA VAL A 323 -16.74 9.32 -3.15
C VAL A 323 -17.36 8.98 -1.79
N THR A 324 -16.66 9.33 -0.72
CA THR A 324 -17.04 8.95 0.66
C THR A 324 -17.92 9.98 1.34
N GLY A 325 -17.95 11.23 0.84
CA GLY A 325 -18.52 12.37 1.55
C GLY A 325 -17.70 12.83 2.77
N ILE A 326 -16.65 12.10 3.15
CA ILE A 326 -15.76 12.43 4.26
C ILE A 326 -14.74 13.46 3.78
N ARG A 327 -14.77 14.63 4.40
CA ARG A 327 -13.97 15.80 3.99
C ARG A 327 -12.74 16.03 4.87
N THR A 328 -12.45 15.08 5.76
CA THR A 328 -11.29 15.11 6.66
C THR A 328 -10.43 13.87 6.45
N GLY A 329 -9.12 14.05 6.58
CA GLY A 329 -8.16 12.96 6.53
C GLY A 329 -7.68 12.51 7.92
N HIS A 330 -6.67 11.65 7.91
CA HIS A 330 -6.17 10.95 9.08
C HIS A 330 -5.01 11.66 9.80
N LYS A 331 -4.44 12.73 9.25
CA LYS A 331 -3.27 13.42 9.83
C LYS A 331 -3.40 13.82 11.31
N PRO A 332 -4.58 14.23 11.84
CA PRO A 332 -4.71 14.47 13.27
C PRO A 332 -4.35 13.24 14.13
N ARG A 333 -4.69 12.02 13.68
CA ARG A 333 -4.35 10.76 14.34
C ARG A 333 -2.85 10.49 14.31
N TYR A 334 -2.21 10.75 13.17
CA TYR A 334 -0.75 10.69 13.03
C TYR A 334 -0.06 11.64 14.01
N ARG A 335 -0.56 12.86 14.14
CA ARG A 335 -0.01 13.83 15.11
C ARG A 335 -0.18 13.40 16.55
N ALA A 336 -1.34 12.82 16.90
CA ALA A 336 -1.59 12.33 18.24
C ALA A 336 -0.65 11.18 18.63
N ALA A 337 -0.34 10.28 17.68
CA ALA A 337 0.55 9.15 17.91
C ALA A 337 2.05 9.51 17.85
N ILE A 338 2.46 10.38 16.93
CA ILE A 338 3.87 10.60 16.58
C ILE A 338 4.42 11.93 17.14
N GLY A 339 3.57 12.95 17.32
CA GLY A 339 3.95 14.25 17.86
C GLY A 339 4.75 15.15 16.91
N PHE A 340 4.16 15.58 15.77
CA PHE A 340 4.80 16.48 14.79
C PHE A 340 3.92 17.61 14.23
#